data_AF-A0A9D2XF69-F1
#
_entry.id   AF-A0A9D2XF69-F1
#
_cell.length_a   1.000
_cell.length_b   1.000
_cell.length_c   1.000
_cell.angle_alpha   90.00
_cell.angle_beta   90.00
_cell.angle_gamma   90.00
#
_symmetry.space_group_name_H-M   'P 1'
#
loop_
_entity.id
_entity.type
_entity.pdbx_description
1 polymer ?
#
loop_
_entity_poly.entity_id
_entity_poly.type
_entity_poly.pdbx_seq_one_letter_code
_entity_poly.pdbx_strand_id
1 'polypeptide(L)'
;MGPVHMNEVNCSGFEKSITDCSFNKEALGCSHEEDAAVRCNVPSMGYKERVRLRGGRNPYEGRLEVLVERNGSLVWGTVCSESWGTMEAMVVCRQLGLGFASIAFQV
;
A
#
# COMPACT_ATOMS: atom_id res chain seq x y z
N MET A 1 23.27 -18.99 -11.26
CA MET A 1 23.33 -17.55 -11.59
C MET A 1 23.39 -17.42 -13.10
N GLY A 2 22.64 -16.49 -13.67
CA GLY A 2 22.35 -16.39 -15.11
C GLY A 2 23.06 -15.21 -15.78
N PRO A 3 22.68 -14.83 -17.00
CA PRO A 3 23.23 -13.63 -17.63
C PRO A 3 22.71 -12.34 -16.96
N VAL A 4 23.57 -11.33 -16.87
CA VAL A 4 23.17 -9.94 -16.61
C VAL A 4 22.89 -9.28 -17.96
N HIS A 5 21.71 -8.68 -18.12
CA HIS A 5 21.21 -8.24 -19.43
C HIS A 5 21.39 -6.74 -19.70
N MET A 6 21.62 -5.93 -18.68
CA MET A 6 21.65 -4.46 -18.79
C MET A 6 22.70 -3.90 -17.83
N ASN A 7 23.52 -2.98 -18.31
CA ASN A 7 24.49 -2.22 -17.51
C ASN A 7 24.37 -0.72 -17.84
N GLU A 8 24.79 0.15 -16.93
CA GLU A 8 24.80 1.61 -17.09
C GLU A 8 23.44 2.16 -17.57
N VAL A 9 22.35 1.67 -16.96
CA VAL A 9 20.99 2.06 -17.35
C VAL A 9 20.79 3.55 -17.05
N ASN A 10 20.56 4.33 -18.09
CA ASN A 10 20.38 5.77 -18.03
C ASN A 10 19.02 6.15 -18.64
N CYS A 11 18.07 6.42 -17.76
CA CYS A 11 16.72 6.84 -18.11
C CYS A 11 16.58 8.36 -17.96
N SER A 12 15.86 9.00 -18.87
CA SER A 12 15.38 10.37 -18.73
C SER A 12 14.28 10.52 -17.68
N GLY A 13 13.62 9.40 -17.33
CA GLY A 13 12.52 9.34 -16.37
C GLY A 13 11.13 9.37 -17.03
N PHE A 14 11.06 9.45 -18.35
CA PHE A 14 9.81 9.49 -19.13
C PHE A 14 9.59 8.25 -20.00
N GLU A 15 10.55 7.32 -19.99
CA GLU A 15 10.44 6.03 -20.66
C GLU A 15 9.26 5.22 -20.08
N LYS A 16 8.60 4.45 -20.94
CA LYS A 16 7.46 3.61 -20.53
C LYS A 16 7.90 2.29 -19.91
N SER A 17 9.11 1.85 -20.27
CA SER A 17 9.72 0.63 -19.78
C SER A 17 11.20 0.87 -19.51
N ILE A 18 11.76 0.12 -18.56
CA ILE A 18 13.20 0.10 -18.30
C ILE A 18 14.02 -0.30 -19.53
N THR A 19 13.42 -1.11 -20.43
CA THR A 19 14.05 -1.55 -21.69
C THR A 19 14.09 -0.47 -22.77
N ASP A 20 13.36 0.64 -22.59
CA ASP A 20 13.37 1.77 -23.52
C ASP A 20 14.43 2.81 -23.14
N CYS A 21 15.02 2.69 -21.94
CA CYS A 21 16.13 3.53 -21.50
C CYS A 21 17.39 3.24 -22.32
N SER A 22 18.34 4.16 -22.29
CA SER A 22 19.68 3.88 -22.82
C SER A 22 20.40 2.94 -21.85
N PHE A 23 21.02 1.87 -22.34
CA PHE A 23 21.82 0.94 -21.54
C PHE A 23 22.85 0.21 -22.39
N ASN A 24 23.91 -0.27 -21.75
CA ASN A 24 24.90 -1.13 -22.36
C ASN A 24 24.40 -2.59 -22.33
N LYS A 25 24.35 -3.21 -23.51
CA LYS A 25 23.94 -4.62 -23.67
C LYS A 25 25.01 -5.60 -23.21
N GLU A 26 26.26 -5.17 -23.26
CA GLU A 26 27.39 -5.92 -22.75
C GLU A 26 27.54 -5.53 -21.27
N ALA A 27 27.00 -6.36 -20.37
CA ALA A 27 27.17 -6.22 -18.93
C ALA A 27 28.60 -6.62 -18.49
N LEU A 28 29.60 -6.16 -19.24
CA LEU A 28 31.02 -6.42 -19.02
C LEU A 28 31.45 -5.81 -17.69
N GLY A 29 32.00 -6.63 -16.81
CA GLY A 29 32.47 -6.20 -15.50
C GLY A 29 31.40 -6.19 -14.40
N CYS A 30 30.12 -6.37 -14.74
CA CYS A 30 29.07 -6.56 -13.75
C CYS A 30 29.04 -8.01 -13.27
N SER A 31 29.06 -8.18 -11.96
CA SER A 31 28.73 -9.43 -11.30
C SER A 31 27.34 -9.35 -10.68
N HIS A 32 26.78 -10.48 -10.25
CA HIS A 32 25.50 -10.47 -9.53
C HIS A 32 25.57 -9.85 -8.13
N GLU A 33 26.77 -9.49 -7.64
CA GLU A 33 26.90 -8.69 -6.42
C GLU A 33 26.42 -7.24 -6.66
N GLU A 34 26.23 -6.84 -7.92
CA GLU A 34 25.87 -5.49 -8.36
C GLU A 34 24.45 -5.43 -8.97
N ASP A 35 23.64 -6.48 -8.80
CA ASP A 35 22.28 -6.53 -9.33
C ASP A 35 21.44 -5.37 -8.75
N ALA A 36 20.86 -4.56 -9.65
CA ALA A 36 20.05 -3.40 -9.26
C ALA A 36 18.68 -3.83 -8.69
N ALA A 37 18.24 -3.13 -7.64
CA ALA A 37 16.94 -3.35 -7.00
C ALA A 37 16.17 -2.04 -6.82
N VAL A 38 14.83 -2.12 -6.80
CA VAL A 38 13.96 -0.97 -6.57
C VAL A 38 13.11 -1.17 -5.31
N ARG A 39 12.91 -0.10 -4.55
CA ARG A 39 11.87 -0.02 -3.53
C ARG A 39 10.90 1.09 -3.93
N CYS A 40 9.76 0.70 -4.49
CA CYS A 40 8.70 1.64 -4.83
C CYS A 40 8.03 2.14 -3.54
N ASN A 41 7.61 3.41 -3.54
CA ASN A 41 6.66 3.88 -2.55
C ASN A 41 5.30 3.23 -2.84
N VAL A 42 4.99 2.17 -2.11
CA VAL A 42 3.67 1.57 -2.08
C VAL A 42 2.88 2.24 -0.96
N PRO A 43 1.65 2.72 -1.18
CA PRO A 43 0.79 3.14 -0.08
C PRO A 43 0.56 1.96 0.87
N SER A 44 1.04 2.09 2.11
CA SER A 44 1.17 1.04 3.12
C SER A 44 -0.05 0.11 3.33
N MET A 45 0.24 -1.21 3.41
CA MET A 45 -0.52 -2.30 4.06
C MET A 45 -1.83 -2.78 3.41
N GLY A 46 -1.85 -4.05 2.95
CA GLY A 46 -3.07 -4.80 2.58
C GLY A 46 -4.11 -4.96 3.71
N TYR A 47 -3.88 -4.41 4.90
CA TYR A 47 -4.90 -4.19 5.93
C TYR A 47 -5.86 -3.03 5.59
N LYS A 48 -5.48 -2.11 4.67
CA LYS A 48 -6.42 -1.13 4.07
C LYS A 48 -7.48 -1.83 3.22
N GLU A 49 -7.17 -2.97 2.62
CA GLU A 49 -8.14 -3.70 1.79
C GLU A 49 -9.18 -4.44 2.64
N ARG A 50 -8.90 -4.63 3.93
CA ARG A 50 -9.79 -5.29 4.89
C ARG A 50 -10.45 -4.34 5.87
N VAL A 51 -10.14 -3.05 5.82
CA VAL A 51 -10.73 -2.04 6.70
C VAL A 51 -11.07 -0.81 5.88
N ARG A 52 -12.32 -0.33 5.97
CA ARG A 52 -12.76 0.86 5.24
C ARG A 52 -13.71 1.71 6.05
N LEU A 53 -13.80 2.98 5.70
CA LEU A 53 -14.85 3.88 6.18
C LEU A 53 -15.96 3.96 5.11
N ARG A 54 -17.22 3.86 5.52
CA ARG A 54 -18.40 3.98 4.64
C ARG A 54 -19.43 4.95 5.21
N GLY A 55 -20.09 5.71 4.34
CA GLY A 55 -21.21 6.58 4.71
C GLY A 55 -20.84 7.88 5.42
N GLY A 56 -19.56 8.30 5.40
CA GLY A 56 -19.14 9.62 5.86
C GLY A 56 -19.41 10.74 4.85
N ARG A 57 -19.35 12.01 5.27
CA ARG A 57 -19.52 13.16 4.35
C ARG A 57 -18.25 13.44 3.54
N ASN A 58 -17.12 12.89 3.94
CA ASN A 58 -15.83 13.00 3.26
C ASN A 58 -14.97 11.72 3.46
N PRO A 59 -13.84 11.55 2.75
CA PRO A 59 -13.02 10.33 2.81
C PRO A 59 -12.34 10.04 4.16
N TYR A 60 -12.32 11.01 5.08
CA TYR A 60 -11.64 10.91 6.38
C TYR A 60 -12.58 10.49 7.52
N GLU A 61 -13.87 10.29 7.24
CA GLU A 61 -14.86 9.88 8.23
C GLU A 61 -15.83 8.83 7.67
N GLY A 62 -16.55 8.17 8.58
CA GLY A 62 -17.61 7.22 8.23
C GLY A 62 -17.68 6.05 9.20
N ARG A 63 -18.66 5.18 8.98
CA ARG A 63 -18.80 3.91 9.68
C ARG A 63 -17.63 3.00 9.34
N LEU A 64 -16.99 2.45 10.37
CA LEU A 64 -15.94 1.46 10.23
C LEU A 64 -16.52 0.12 9.78
N GLU A 65 -16.02 -0.39 8.66
CA GLU A 65 -16.32 -1.72 8.14
C GLU A 65 -15.03 -2.55 8.02
N VAL A 66 -15.13 -3.83 8.39
CA VAL A 66 -14.03 -4.80 8.35
C VAL A 66 -14.40 -6.01 7.48
N LEU A 67 -13.47 -6.49 6.66
CA LEU A 67 -13.64 -7.63 5.78
C LEU A 67 -13.19 -8.91 6.50
N VAL A 68 -14.12 -9.82 6.74
CA VAL A 68 -13.87 -11.09 7.44
C VAL A 68 -14.37 -12.26 6.60
N GLU A 69 -13.74 -13.42 6.71
CA GLU A 69 -14.22 -14.64 6.06
C GLU A 69 -15.33 -15.28 6.91
N ARG A 70 -16.47 -15.56 6.29
CA ARG A 70 -17.60 -16.26 6.91
C ARG A 70 -18.13 -17.30 5.94
N ASN A 71 -18.15 -18.57 6.36
CA ASN A 71 -18.60 -19.70 5.56
C ASN A 71 -17.93 -19.79 4.17
N GLY A 72 -16.61 -19.58 4.11
CA GLY A 72 -15.83 -19.65 2.86
C GLY A 72 -16.00 -18.45 1.92
N SER A 73 -16.65 -17.37 2.36
CA SER A 73 -16.84 -16.14 1.60
C SER A 73 -16.39 -14.92 2.40
N LEU A 74 -15.72 -13.96 1.75
CA LEU A 74 -15.36 -12.69 2.36
C LEU A 74 -16.59 -11.78 2.46
N VAL A 75 -16.90 -11.31 3.68
CA VAL A 75 -18.04 -10.45 3.98
C VAL A 75 -17.61 -9.20 4.73
N TRP A 76 -18.19 -8.06 4.37
CA TRP A 76 -18.02 -6.81 5.12
C TRP A 76 -18.96 -6.79 6.32
N GLY A 77 -18.41 -6.56 7.50
CA GLY A 77 -19.15 -6.37 8.75
C GLY A 77 -18.82 -5.03 9.40
N THR A 78 -19.62 -4.65 10.40
CA THR A 78 -19.42 -3.43 11.20
C THR A 78 -18.77 -3.75 12.54
N VAL A 79 -18.21 -2.74 13.19
CA VAL A 79 -17.65 -2.83 14.55
C VAL A 79 -18.67 -2.29 15.56
N CYS A 80 -18.85 -2.99 16.68
CA CYS A 80 -19.73 -2.55 17.76
C CYS A 80 -19.19 -1.26 18.41
N SER A 81 -20.08 -0.30 18.72
CA SER A 81 -19.71 0.98 19.33
C SER A 81 -19.55 0.92 20.86
N GLU A 82 -19.81 -0.22 21.49
CA GLU A 82 -19.63 -0.39 22.93
C GLU A 82 -18.16 -0.13 23.31
N SER A 83 -17.93 0.87 24.17
CA SER A 83 -16.60 1.36 24.55
C SER A 83 -15.73 1.88 23.40
N TRP A 84 -16.33 2.32 22.29
CA TRP A 84 -15.59 2.88 21.15
C TRP A 84 -15.15 4.33 21.41
N GLY A 85 -13.84 4.56 21.56
CA GLY A 85 -13.26 5.86 21.88
C GLY A 85 -12.24 6.36 20.86
N THR A 86 -11.67 7.54 21.14
CA THR A 86 -10.70 8.20 20.25
C THR A 86 -9.42 7.37 20.09
N MET A 87 -9.06 6.54 21.07
CA MET A 87 -7.88 5.67 20.98
C MET A 87 -8.06 4.59 19.91
N GLU A 88 -9.24 3.97 19.83
CA GLU A 88 -9.56 2.99 18.80
C GLU A 88 -9.61 3.65 17.42
N ALA A 89 -10.20 4.85 17.33
CA ALA A 89 -10.23 5.64 16.11
C ALA A 89 -8.81 6.03 15.63
N MET A 90 -7.87 6.33 16.54
CA MET A 90 -6.47 6.61 16.19
C MET A 90 -5.82 5.44 15.46
N VAL A 91 -6.11 4.21 15.88
CA VAL A 91 -5.59 3.00 15.22
C VAL A 91 -6.12 2.92 13.79
N VAL A 92 -7.43 3.14 13.60
CA VAL A 92 -8.08 3.12 12.29
C VAL A 92 -7.51 4.20 11.36
N CYS A 93 -7.42 5.44 11.83
CA CYS A 93 -6.89 6.56 11.04
C CYS A 93 -5.43 6.30 10.63
N ARG A 94 -4.60 5.78 11.54
CA ARG A 94 -3.21 5.42 11.23
C ARG A 94 -3.14 4.27 10.22
N GLN A 95 -3.93 3.22 10.40
CA GLN A 95 -3.95 2.06 9.50
C GLN A 95 -4.38 2.44 8.08
N LEU A 96 -5.35 3.33 7.95
CA LEU A 96 -5.81 3.85 6.66
C LEU A 96 -4.85 4.89 6.05
N GLY A 97 -3.79 5.29 6.77
CA GLY A 97 -2.87 6.33 6.35
C GLY A 97 -3.51 7.72 6.30
N LEU A 98 -4.50 7.96 7.16
CA LEU A 98 -5.26 9.21 7.28
C LEU A 98 -4.78 10.10 8.44
N GLY A 99 -3.70 9.73 9.13
CA GLY A 99 -3.13 10.49 10.25
C GLY A 99 -3.77 10.17 11.59
N PHE A 100 -4.05 11.19 12.40
CA PHE A 100 -4.62 11.08 13.75
C PHE A 100 -6.15 11.17 13.73
N ALA A 101 -6.81 10.55 14.71
CA ALA A 101 -8.25 10.69 14.90
C ALA A 101 -8.60 11.96 15.69
N SER A 102 -9.57 12.71 15.16
CA SER A 102 -10.10 13.91 15.81
C SER A 102 -11.29 13.61 16.74
N ILE A 103 -12.11 12.62 16.40
CA ILE A 103 -13.30 12.22 17.14
C ILE A 103 -13.61 10.73 16.90
N ALA A 104 -14.21 10.08 17.91
CA ALA A 104 -14.87 8.80 17.78
C ALA A 104 -16.37 8.98 18.09
N PHE A 105 -17.25 8.50 17.22
CA PHE A 105 -18.69 8.65 17.39
C PHE A 105 -19.44 7.42 16.86
N GLN A 106 -20.65 7.21 17.38
CA GLN A 106 -21.58 6.18 16.91
C GLN A 106 -22.45 6.74 15.77
N VAL A 107 -22.72 5.90 14.77
CA VAL A 107 -23.57 6.21 13.61
C VAL A 107 -24.99 5.69 13.77
#